data_AF-A0A838IAW3-F1
#
_entry.id   AF-A0A838IAW3-F1
#
_cell.length_a   1.000
_cell.length_b   1.000
_cell.length_c   1.000
_cell.angle_alpha   90.00
_cell.angle_beta   90.00
_cell.angle_gamma   90.00
#
_symmetry.space_group_name_H-M   'P 1'
#
loop_
_entity.id
_entity.type
_entity.pdbx_description
1 polymer ?
#
loop_
_entity_poly.entity_id
_entity_poly.type
_entity_poly.pdbx_seq_one_letter_code
_entity_poly.pdbx_strand_id
1 'polypeptide(L)'
;PLEAFAAPQSAELCRVSIGQARGFLSKAEIEGWRFETLDGQWRKLTKQSGPRPGELILLASSTGGYDRQLGFTGPPAKKNADPTPPVTLLEAGDSEAMGDDPKSFIDTWVRLEDHTDHVVAQLTRLADALGIDARWRGWLETAARWHDLGKAHPVFQEMLLTPQPGSAQPAADPGILWAKSDHRRGRVKRRHFRHELASALAFIQDRPNSRETNAVAYIIAAHHGKVRLSIRSLPDEKRPKDDKLFARGIWHDDLLPATALGAGQLTDPIELDLSPMRLGPGSWLERCLDLRDATELGPFRLAFLESVLRLADQRASALEQQEKP
;
A
#
# COMPACT_ATOMS: atom_id res chain seq x y z
N PRO A 1 -11.70 20.50 -12.79
CA PRO A 1 -11.10 19.44 -13.65
C PRO A 1 -11.03 18.11 -12.90
N LEU A 2 -11.35 16.98 -13.53
CA LEU A 2 -11.31 15.65 -12.88
C LEU A 2 -9.90 15.28 -12.39
N GLU A 3 -8.87 15.80 -13.05
CA GLU A 3 -7.45 15.68 -12.69
C GLU A 3 -7.10 16.31 -11.33
N ALA A 4 -7.98 17.16 -10.79
CA ALA A 4 -7.80 17.77 -9.47
C ALA A 4 -8.36 16.93 -8.32
N PHE A 5 -9.13 15.87 -8.61
CA PHE A 5 -9.71 14.99 -7.59
C PHE A 5 -8.76 13.83 -7.31
N ALA A 6 -8.21 13.78 -6.10
CA ALA A 6 -7.43 12.66 -5.60
C ALA A 6 -8.31 11.42 -5.38
N ALA A 7 -7.70 10.28 -4.99
CA ALA A 7 -8.48 9.13 -4.54
C ALA A 7 -9.29 9.51 -3.29
N PRO A 8 -10.54 9.03 -3.18
CA PRO A 8 -11.40 9.38 -2.06
C PRO A 8 -10.96 8.64 -0.78
N GLN A 9 -11.07 9.32 0.36
CA GLN A 9 -10.87 8.78 1.69
C GLN A 9 -12.09 7.97 2.15
N SER A 10 -11.92 7.08 3.15
CA SER A 10 -13.03 6.29 3.69
C SER A 10 -14.21 7.15 4.18
N ALA A 11 -13.95 8.37 4.66
CA ALA A 11 -15.00 9.28 5.13
C ALA A 11 -15.82 9.89 3.99
N GLU A 12 -15.33 9.84 2.75
CA GLU A 12 -16.02 10.31 1.55
C GLU A 12 -16.86 9.21 0.89
N LEU A 13 -16.72 7.96 1.36
CA LEU A 13 -17.35 6.81 0.72
C LEU A 13 -18.77 6.57 1.24
N CYS A 14 -19.71 6.48 0.31
CA CYS A 14 -21.07 6.01 0.57
C CYS A 14 -21.29 4.66 -0.11
N ARG A 15 -21.66 3.64 0.67
CA ARG A 15 -21.93 2.29 0.14
C ARG A 15 -23.30 2.25 -0.54
N VAL A 16 -23.36 1.67 -1.74
CA VAL A 16 -24.59 1.48 -2.51
C VAL A 16 -24.62 0.07 -3.10
N SER A 17 -25.81 -0.54 -3.20
CA SER A 17 -25.93 -1.84 -3.87
C SER A 17 -25.69 -1.69 -5.38
N ILE A 18 -25.14 -2.73 -6.01
CA ILE A 18 -24.86 -2.69 -7.45
C ILE A 18 -26.12 -2.47 -8.30
N GLY A 19 -27.27 -2.98 -7.85
CA GLY A 19 -28.56 -2.78 -8.50
C GLY A 19 -29.00 -1.32 -8.47
N GLN A 20 -28.90 -0.67 -7.30
CA GLN A 20 -29.19 0.75 -7.13
C GLN A 20 -28.24 1.63 -7.95
N ALA A 21 -26.93 1.33 -7.95
CA ALA A 21 -25.94 2.06 -8.73
C ALA A 21 -26.22 1.98 -10.24
N ARG A 22 -26.54 0.79 -10.75
CA ARG A 22 -26.94 0.59 -12.16
C ARG A 22 -28.23 1.33 -12.50
N GLY A 23 -29.23 1.25 -11.62
CA GLY A 23 -30.49 1.97 -11.79
C GLY A 23 -30.29 3.48 -11.88
N PHE A 24 -29.42 4.02 -11.02
CA PHE A 24 -29.08 5.44 -10.97
C PHE A 24 -28.33 5.90 -12.23
N LEU A 25 -27.29 5.18 -12.63
CA LEU A 25 -26.46 5.49 -13.82
C LEU A 25 -27.14 5.19 -15.17
N SER A 26 -28.31 4.56 -15.17
CA SER A 26 -29.05 4.29 -16.41
C SER A 26 -29.74 5.53 -16.98
N LYS A 27 -29.91 6.59 -16.17
CA LYS A 27 -30.51 7.85 -16.58
C LYS A 27 -29.56 8.65 -17.48
N ALA A 28 -30.05 9.12 -18.62
CA ALA A 28 -29.23 9.78 -19.65
C ALA A 28 -28.57 11.09 -19.18
N GLU A 29 -29.17 11.78 -18.22
CA GLU A 29 -28.64 13.02 -17.63
C GLU A 29 -27.59 12.80 -16.53
N ILE A 30 -27.34 11.55 -16.14
CA ILE A 30 -26.42 11.21 -15.05
C ILE A 30 -25.11 10.71 -15.63
N GLU A 31 -24.05 11.49 -15.40
CA GLU A 31 -22.68 11.09 -15.69
C GLU A 31 -22.02 10.58 -14.42
N GLY A 32 -21.19 9.54 -14.57
CA GLY A 32 -20.37 9.01 -13.50
C GLY A 32 -18.98 8.67 -13.98
N TRP A 33 -18.03 8.74 -13.05
CA TRP A 33 -16.63 8.43 -13.30
C TRP A 33 -16.18 7.33 -12.34
N ARG A 34 -15.50 6.34 -12.88
CA ARG A 34 -14.83 5.28 -12.14
C ARG A 34 -13.45 5.75 -11.73
N PHE A 35 -13.04 5.43 -10.51
CA PHE A 35 -11.63 5.51 -10.13
C PHE A 35 -10.87 4.29 -10.64
N GLU A 36 -9.89 4.48 -11.52
CA GLU A 36 -8.96 3.44 -11.91
C GLU A 36 -7.81 3.40 -10.90
N THR A 37 -7.82 2.38 -10.04
CA THR A 37 -6.85 2.27 -8.96
C THR A 37 -5.41 2.08 -9.45
N LEU A 38 -5.22 1.61 -10.69
CA LEU A 38 -3.90 1.32 -11.29
C LEU A 38 -3.09 2.59 -11.60
N ASP A 39 -3.72 3.59 -12.21
CA ASP A 39 -3.08 4.84 -12.62
C ASP A 39 -3.53 6.05 -11.76
N GLY A 40 -4.51 5.85 -10.88
CA GLY A 40 -5.03 6.88 -9.98
C GLY A 40 -5.92 7.89 -10.67
N GLN A 41 -6.53 7.54 -11.82
CA GLN A 41 -7.29 8.47 -12.63
C GLN A 41 -8.79 8.20 -12.60
N TRP A 42 -9.58 9.27 -12.76
CA TRP A 42 -11.02 9.19 -12.95
C TRP A 42 -11.34 8.99 -14.43
N ARG A 43 -11.99 7.87 -14.78
CA ARG A 43 -12.43 7.56 -16.15
C ARG A 43 -13.95 7.54 -16.26
N LYS A 44 -14.49 8.15 -17.32
CA LYS A 44 -15.94 8.23 -17.52
C LYS A 44 -16.54 6.84 -17.74
N LEU A 45 -17.63 6.54 -17.04
CA LEU A 45 -18.42 5.33 -17.26
C LEU A 45 -19.22 5.46 -18.57
N THR A 46 -19.37 4.35 -19.29
CA THR A 46 -20.14 4.29 -20.54
C THR A 46 -21.23 3.24 -20.43
N LYS A 47 -22.20 3.26 -21.35
CA LYS A 47 -23.26 2.21 -21.40
C LYS A 47 -22.67 0.81 -21.58
N GLN A 48 -21.54 0.68 -22.27
CA GLN A 48 -20.83 -0.57 -22.51
C GLN A 48 -19.92 -0.97 -21.33
N SER A 49 -19.49 -0.01 -20.51
CA SER A 49 -18.67 -0.23 -19.32
C SER A 49 -19.35 0.38 -18.10
N GLY A 50 -20.48 -0.22 -17.72
CA GLY A 50 -21.23 0.14 -16.51
C GLY A 50 -20.50 -0.22 -15.20
N PRO A 51 -21.10 0.12 -14.05
CA PRO A 51 -20.50 -0.08 -12.74
C PRO A 51 -20.33 -1.57 -12.41
N ARG A 52 -19.23 -1.90 -11.69
CA ARG A 52 -18.94 -3.25 -11.19
C ARG A 52 -18.86 -3.26 -9.66
N PRO A 53 -19.11 -4.42 -9.01
CA PRO A 53 -18.94 -4.54 -7.57
C PRO A 53 -17.53 -4.14 -7.11
N GLY A 54 -17.44 -3.38 -6.02
CA GLY A 54 -16.17 -2.96 -5.41
C GLY A 54 -15.51 -1.74 -6.04
N GLU A 55 -16.12 -1.12 -7.05
CA GLU A 55 -15.58 0.08 -7.68
C GLU A 55 -15.98 1.37 -6.95
N LEU A 56 -15.11 2.37 -7.06
CA LEU A 56 -15.39 3.74 -6.63
C LEU A 56 -15.95 4.55 -7.79
N ILE A 57 -17.10 5.17 -7.58
CA ILE A 57 -17.80 5.96 -8.58
C ILE A 57 -17.99 7.37 -8.05
N LEU A 58 -17.46 8.34 -8.77
CA LEU A 58 -17.69 9.77 -8.56
C LEU A 58 -18.87 10.23 -9.40
N LEU A 59 -19.74 11.02 -8.80
CA LEU A 59 -20.88 11.68 -9.41
C LEU A 59 -20.80 13.17 -9.13
N ALA A 60 -21.37 14.00 -10.00
CA ALA A 60 -21.46 15.43 -9.73
C ALA A 60 -22.39 15.67 -8.52
N SER A 61 -22.01 16.57 -7.62
CA SER A 61 -22.83 16.94 -6.45
C SER A 61 -24.21 17.49 -6.84
N SER A 62 -24.29 18.17 -7.99
CA SER A 62 -25.52 18.67 -8.59
C SER A 62 -26.49 17.58 -9.03
N THR A 63 -26.03 16.34 -9.19
CA THR A 63 -26.89 15.20 -9.52
C THR A 63 -27.79 14.79 -8.35
N GLY A 64 -27.41 15.13 -7.11
CA GLY A 64 -28.11 14.72 -5.89
C GLY A 64 -28.10 13.20 -5.68
N GLY A 65 -29.04 12.71 -4.85
CA GLY A 65 -29.19 11.27 -4.54
C GLY A 65 -28.33 10.76 -3.39
N TYR A 66 -27.76 11.68 -2.62
CA TYR A 66 -27.01 11.42 -1.39
C TYR A 66 -27.43 12.39 -0.30
N ASP A 67 -27.63 11.85 0.89
CA ASP A 67 -27.85 12.58 2.12
C ASP A 67 -26.71 12.32 3.11
N ARG A 68 -26.28 13.34 3.85
CA ARG A 68 -25.13 13.23 4.76
C ARG A 68 -25.35 12.27 5.93
N GLN A 69 -26.59 12.10 6.36
CA GLN A 69 -26.95 11.23 7.49
C GLN A 69 -27.43 9.87 7.01
N LEU A 70 -28.19 9.83 5.92
CA LEU A 70 -28.85 8.62 5.43
C LEU A 70 -28.05 7.87 4.35
N GLY A 71 -27.00 8.49 3.79
CA GLY A 71 -26.21 7.90 2.72
C GLY A 71 -26.90 7.98 1.36
N PHE A 72 -26.85 6.91 0.57
CA PHE A 72 -27.41 6.88 -0.78
C PHE A 72 -28.95 6.86 -0.72
N THR A 73 -29.59 7.91 -1.20
CA THR A 73 -31.06 8.09 -1.18
C THR A 73 -31.73 7.74 -2.51
N GLY A 74 -30.95 7.40 -3.53
CA GLY A 74 -31.48 7.07 -4.86
C GLY A 74 -31.73 8.30 -5.73
N PRO A 75 -32.31 8.11 -6.93
CA PRO A 75 -32.48 9.21 -7.87
C PRO A 75 -33.39 10.31 -7.30
N PRO A 76 -33.04 11.59 -7.44
CA PRO A 76 -33.92 12.68 -7.02
C PRO A 76 -35.32 12.55 -7.61
N ALA A 77 -36.34 12.79 -6.78
CA ALA A 77 -37.73 12.85 -7.22
C ALA A 77 -38.06 14.11 -8.05
N LYS A 78 -37.19 15.13 -8.03
CA LYS A 78 -37.36 16.42 -8.74
C LYS A 78 -36.11 16.74 -9.56
N LYS A 79 -36.28 17.42 -10.71
CA LYS A 79 -35.20 17.84 -11.62
C LYS A 79 -34.15 18.76 -10.97
N ASN A 80 -34.48 19.38 -9.83
CA ASN A 80 -33.60 20.25 -9.04
C ASN A 80 -33.57 19.73 -7.60
N ALA A 81 -32.94 18.59 -7.34
CA ALA A 81 -32.61 18.21 -5.97
C ALA A 81 -31.60 19.21 -5.41
N ASP A 82 -31.66 19.46 -4.11
CA ASP A 82 -30.62 20.22 -3.44
C ASP A 82 -29.28 19.51 -3.67
N PRO A 83 -28.26 20.24 -4.16
CA PRO A 83 -26.95 19.66 -4.40
C PRO A 83 -26.41 19.08 -3.11
N THR A 84 -25.83 17.87 -3.16
CA THR A 84 -25.22 17.28 -1.97
C THR A 84 -24.03 18.17 -1.56
N PRO A 85 -24.06 18.79 -0.37
CA PRO A 85 -23.03 19.75 0.00
C PRO A 85 -21.70 19.03 0.17
N PRO A 86 -20.60 19.54 -0.42
CA PRO A 86 -19.32 18.86 -0.43
C PRO A 86 -18.86 18.57 1.00
N VAL A 87 -18.23 17.41 1.21
CA VAL A 87 -17.59 17.11 2.49
C VAL A 87 -16.29 17.93 2.52
N THR A 88 -16.25 18.93 3.41
CA THR A 88 -14.99 19.64 3.70
C THR A 88 -14.21 18.76 4.66
N LEU A 89 -13.26 17.99 4.13
CA LEU A 89 -12.31 17.27 4.95
C LEU A 89 -11.28 18.25 5.49
N LEU A 90 -11.09 18.23 6.81
CA LEU A 90 -10.09 19.06 7.50
C LEU A 90 -8.66 18.61 7.16
N GLU A 91 -8.48 17.39 6.65
CA GLU A 91 -7.19 16.84 6.27
C GLU A 91 -7.27 15.98 4.99
N ALA A 92 -6.20 16.03 4.19
CA ALA A 92 -6.00 15.13 3.07
C ALA A 92 -5.50 13.77 3.59
N GLY A 93 -6.40 12.94 4.09
CA GLY A 93 -6.19 11.53 4.40
C GLY A 93 -5.85 10.65 3.18
N ASP A 94 -5.31 9.49 3.53
CA ASP A 94 -4.57 8.57 2.69
C ASP A 94 -5.37 7.99 1.50
N SER A 95 -4.75 8.04 0.33
CA SER A 95 -5.24 7.46 -0.92
C SER A 95 -4.88 5.98 -1.02
N GLU A 96 -5.88 5.11 -1.23
CA GLU A 96 -5.72 3.67 -1.53
C GLU A 96 -5.23 3.40 -2.97
N ALA A 97 -4.76 4.42 -3.70
CA ALA A 97 -4.26 4.24 -5.05
C ALA A 97 -3.07 3.27 -5.10
N MET A 98 -2.99 2.49 -6.18
CA MET A 98 -1.87 1.61 -6.47
C MET A 98 -0.59 2.38 -6.83
N GLY A 99 -0.54 3.70 -6.64
CA GLY A 99 0.67 4.51 -6.81
C GLY A 99 1.35 4.88 -5.49
N ASP A 100 0.57 5.20 -4.45
CA ASP A 100 1.09 5.95 -3.30
C ASP A 100 1.40 5.08 -2.07
N ASP A 101 2.41 5.51 -1.31
CA ASP A 101 2.65 5.14 0.09
C ASP A 101 2.64 6.43 0.95
N PRO A 102 1.45 6.94 1.31
CA PRO A 102 1.31 8.24 1.96
C PRO A 102 1.99 8.30 3.35
N LYS A 103 2.15 7.14 4.01
CA LYS A 103 2.66 7.02 5.38
C LYS A 103 4.17 7.22 5.49
N SER A 104 4.86 7.30 4.37
CA SER A 104 6.27 7.69 4.34
C SER A 104 6.50 9.18 4.59
N PHE A 105 5.45 10.00 4.60
CA PHE A 105 5.52 11.45 4.78
C PHE A 105 4.75 11.89 6.01
N ILE A 106 5.43 12.01 7.15
CA ILE A 106 4.77 12.25 8.44
C ILE A 106 5.20 13.56 9.12
N ASP A 107 5.76 14.48 8.34
CA ASP A 107 6.27 15.78 8.80
C ASP A 107 7.38 15.63 9.88
N THR A 108 8.07 14.48 9.94
CA THR A 108 9.23 14.19 10.81
C THR A 108 10.12 13.13 10.18
N TRP A 109 11.44 13.25 10.36
CA TRP A 109 12.43 12.25 9.95
C TRP A 109 12.46 11.09 10.94
N VAL A 110 12.34 9.86 10.42
CA VAL A 110 12.47 8.63 11.23
C VAL A 110 13.45 7.69 10.56
N ARG A 111 14.50 7.27 11.29
CA ARG A 111 15.48 6.31 10.78
C ARG A 111 14.82 4.95 10.57
N LEU A 112 15.29 4.21 9.57
CA LEU A 112 14.75 2.91 9.22
C LEU A 112 14.83 1.91 10.39
N GLU A 113 15.96 1.92 11.10
CA GLU A 113 16.19 1.07 12.28
C GLU A 113 15.20 1.39 13.42
N ASP A 114 15.07 2.67 13.78
CA ASP A 114 14.17 3.11 14.85
C ASP A 114 12.72 2.74 14.55
N HIS A 115 12.29 3.00 13.31
CA HIS A 115 10.94 2.64 12.88
C HIS A 115 10.70 1.14 13.04
N THR A 116 11.66 0.31 12.64
CA THR A 116 11.57 -1.14 12.77
C THR A 116 11.42 -1.57 14.24
N ASP A 117 12.18 -0.96 15.16
CA ASP A 117 12.03 -1.20 16.61
C ASP A 117 10.67 -0.74 17.14
N HIS A 118 10.15 0.39 16.69
CA HIS A 118 8.80 0.85 17.05
C HIS A 118 7.72 -0.12 16.58
N VAL A 119 7.82 -0.64 15.35
CA VAL A 119 6.87 -1.63 14.80
C VAL A 119 6.91 -2.91 15.62
N VAL A 120 8.11 -3.42 15.96
CA VAL A 120 8.25 -4.64 16.77
C VAL A 120 7.69 -4.45 18.18
N ALA A 121 7.88 -3.27 18.80
CA ALA A 121 7.27 -2.96 20.09
C ALA A 121 5.73 -2.94 20.03
N GLN A 122 5.15 -2.37 18.96
CA GLN A 122 3.69 -2.39 18.75
C GLN A 122 3.16 -3.79 18.50
N LEU A 123 3.87 -4.56 17.67
CA LEU A 123 3.53 -5.93 17.36
C LEU A 123 3.53 -6.79 18.62
N THR A 124 4.55 -6.64 19.47
CA THR A 124 4.65 -7.35 20.75
C THR A 124 3.41 -7.10 21.61
N ARG A 125 3.02 -5.83 21.79
CA ARG A 125 1.81 -5.46 22.53
C ARG A 125 0.53 -6.04 21.91
N LEU A 126 0.43 -6.04 20.58
CA LEU A 126 -0.71 -6.61 19.87
C LEU A 126 -0.78 -8.13 20.03
N ALA A 127 0.36 -8.82 19.92
CA ALA A 127 0.45 -10.27 20.07
C ALA A 127 0.04 -10.71 21.48
N ASP A 128 0.50 -9.98 22.50
CA ASP A 128 0.12 -10.24 23.89
C ASP A 128 -1.39 -10.01 24.11
N ALA A 129 -1.92 -8.88 23.64
CA ALA A 129 -3.34 -8.53 23.81
C ALA A 129 -4.30 -9.48 23.08
N LEU A 130 -3.88 -10.01 21.93
CA LEU A 130 -4.68 -10.92 21.10
C LEU A 130 -4.46 -12.39 21.46
N GLY A 131 -3.51 -12.71 22.35
CA GLY A 131 -3.15 -14.09 22.69
C GLY A 131 -2.62 -14.88 21.49
N ILE A 132 -1.79 -14.25 20.65
CA ILE A 132 -1.23 -14.90 19.45
C ILE A 132 -0.26 -16.01 19.88
N ASP A 133 -0.51 -17.22 19.38
CA ASP A 133 0.35 -18.39 19.64
C ASP A 133 1.82 -18.14 19.25
N ALA A 134 2.73 -18.76 20.02
CA ALA A 134 4.17 -18.57 19.90
C ALA A 134 4.70 -18.79 18.48
N ARG A 135 4.16 -19.76 17.74
CA ARG A 135 4.56 -20.02 16.35
C ARG A 135 4.30 -18.80 15.47
N TRP A 136 3.08 -18.28 15.49
CA TRP A 136 2.68 -17.16 14.64
C TRP A 136 3.30 -15.84 15.09
N ARG A 137 3.51 -15.69 16.41
CA ARG A 137 4.23 -14.57 16.98
C ARG A 137 5.66 -14.49 16.44
N GLY A 138 6.40 -15.60 16.42
CA GLY A 138 7.75 -15.63 15.86
C GLY A 138 7.79 -15.23 14.37
N TRP A 139 6.79 -15.66 13.59
CA TRP A 139 6.65 -15.27 12.19
C TRP A 139 6.36 -13.78 12.02
N LEU A 140 5.46 -13.23 12.84
CA LEU A 140 5.14 -11.81 12.83
C LEU A 140 6.32 -10.94 13.27
N GLU A 141 7.06 -11.34 14.29
CA GLU A 141 8.25 -10.62 14.77
C GLU A 141 9.34 -10.60 13.70
N THR A 142 9.57 -11.73 13.03
CA THR A 142 10.48 -11.79 11.87
C THR A 142 9.97 -10.90 10.73
N ALA A 143 8.68 -10.98 10.39
CA ALA A 143 8.11 -10.15 9.34
C ALA A 143 8.26 -8.64 9.67
N ALA A 144 8.00 -8.24 10.90
CA ALA A 144 8.15 -6.85 11.35
C ALA A 144 9.59 -6.35 11.23
N ARG A 145 10.58 -7.19 11.50
CA ARG A 145 12.01 -6.83 11.33
C ARG A 145 12.40 -6.59 9.87
N TRP A 146 11.75 -7.28 8.94
CA TRP A 146 12.10 -7.26 7.52
C TRP A 146 11.16 -6.42 6.65
N HIS A 147 9.96 -6.05 7.13
CA HIS A 147 8.89 -5.55 6.27
C HIS A 147 9.27 -4.32 5.43
N ASP A 148 10.11 -3.46 6.01
CA ASP A 148 10.54 -2.19 5.44
C ASP A 148 11.99 -2.19 4.94
N LEU A 149 12.68 -3.34 4.92
CA LEU A 149 14.05 -3.45 4.37
C LEU A 149 14.15 -2.85 2.95
N GLY A 150 13.14 -3.06 2.12
CA GLY A 150 13.05 -2.50 0.77
C GLY A 150 13.03 -0.97 0.71
N LYS A 151 12.77 -0.26 1.81
CA LYS A 151 12.91 1.20 1.88
C LYS A 151 14.36 1.64 1.80
N ALA A 152 15.31 0.76 2.14
CA ALA A 152 16.74 1.02 1.94
C ALA A 152 17.14 1.11 0.46
N HIS A 153 16.26 0.71 -0.46
CA HIS A 153 16.52 0.77 -1.89
C HIS A 153 16.84 2.22 -2.34
N PRO A 154 17.86 2.44 -3.19
CA PRO A 154 18.28 3.79 -3.61
C PRO A 154 17.16 4.65 -4.20
N VAL A 155 16.25 4.06 -4.99
CA VAL A 155 15.08 4.77 -5.55
C VAL A 155 14.15 5.31 -4.46
N PHE A 156 13.98 4.58 -3.35
CA PHE A 156 13.13 4.99 -2.25
C PHE A 156 13.82 6.06 -1.40
N GLN A 157 15.11 5.88 -1.09
CA GLN A 157 15.90 6.91 -0.39
C GLN A 157 15.98 8.20 -1.21
N GLU A 158 16.18 8.13 -2.51
CA GLU A 158 16.16 9.32 -3.40
C GLU A 158 14.80 10.04 -3.32
N MET A 159 13.69 9.30 -3.27
CA MET A 159 12.36 9.89 -3.08
C MET A 159 12.27 10.65 -1.75
N LEU A 160 12.72 10.06 -0.64
CA LEU A 160 12.66 10.70 0.67
C LEU A 160 13.57 11.92 0.77
N LEU A 161 14.79 11.82 0.24
CA LEU A 161 15.84 12.84 0.31
C LEU A 161 15.64 13.99 -0.68
N THR A 162 14.76 13.86 -1.68
CA THR A 162 14.50 14.95 -2.64
C THR A 162 13.57 15.99 -2.00
N PRO A 163 14.08 17.21 -1.68
CA PRO A 163 13.26 18.24 -1.04
C PRO A 163 12.19 18.78 -2.00
N GLN A 164 11.11 19.28 -1.44
CA GLN A 164 10.11 20.01 -2.22
C GLN A 164 10.69 21.37 -2.66
N PRO A 165 10.45 21.84 -3.90
CA PRO A 165 10.84 23.20 -4.30
C PRO A 165 10.31 24.25 -3.30
N GLY A 166 11.21 24.98 -2.66
CA GLY A 166 10.89 26.02 -1.68
C GLY A 166 10.86 25.55 -0.22
N SER A 167 11.24 24.31 0.10
CA SER A 167 11.39 23.90 1.49
C SER A 167 12.60 24.56 2.17
N ALA A 168 12.39 25.07 3.39
CA ALA A 168 13.42 25.72 4.20
C ALA A 168 14.13 24.77 5.20
N GLN A 169 13.74 23.49 5.24
CA GLN A 169 14.28 22.52 6.19
C GLN A 169 15.65 22.00 5.72
N PRO A 170 16.55 21.67 6.67
CA PRO A 170 17.87 21.15 6.36
C PRO A 170 17.78 19.82 5.60
N ALA A 171 18.72 19.61 4.67
CA ALA A 171 18.81 18.33 3.97
C ALA A 171 19.12 17.21 4.97
N ALA A 172 18.35 16.13 4.94
CA ALA A 172 18.67 14.93 5.70
C ALA A 172 20.02 14.36 5.29
N ASP A 173 20.68 13.70 6.23
CA ASP A 173 21.95 13.04 5.99
C ASP A 173 21.75 11.87 4.99
N PRO A 174 22.38 11.91 3.80
CA PRO A 174 22.28 10.85 2.80
C PRO A 174 23.00 9.56 3.23
N GLY A 175 23.82 9.60 4.29
CA GLY A 175 24.46 8.43 4.89
C GLY A 175 23.55 7.64 5.84
N ILE A 176 22.37 8.16 6.16
CA ILE A 176 21.38 7.50 7.02
C ILE A 176 20.26 6.93 6.15
N LEU A 177 19.86 5.68 6.43
CA LEU A 177 18.68 5.09 5.83
C LEU A 177 17.43 5.56 6.56
N TRP A 178 16.53 6.23 5.85
CA TRP A 178 15.30 6.80 6.39
C TRP A 178 14.10 5.92 6.07
N ALA A 179 13.22 5.69 7.05
CA ALA A 179 11.91 5.07 6.81
C ALA A 179 10.87 6.11 6.36
N LYS A 180 11.01 7.35 6.83
CA LYS A 180 10.06 8.45 6.62
C LYS A 180 10.77 9.79 6.49
N SER A 181 10.18 10.73 5.77
CA SER A 181 10.67 12.10 5.65
C SER A 181 9.69 13.15 6.18
N ASP A 182 10.23 14.34 6.41
CA ASP A 182 9.56 15.52 6.95
C ASP A 182 8.83 16.41 5.92
N HIS A 183 8.91 16.10 4.63
CA HIS A 183 8.26 16.88 3.57
C HIS A 183 7.24 16.09 2.77
N ARG A 184 6.17 16.77 2.34
CA ARG A 184 5.17 16.15 1.45
C ARG A 184 5.68 16.13 0.00
N ARG A 185 5.77 14.92 -0.55
CA ARG A 185 5.84 14.59 -1.99
C ARG A 185 7.19 14.79 -2.70
N GLY A 186 8.20 14.02 -2.30
CA GLY A 186 9.26 13.64 -3.24
C GLY A 186 8.68 12.84 -4.42
N ARG A 187 9.03 13.17 -5.66
CA ARG A 187 8.57 12.41 -6.84
C ARG A 187 9.50 11.22 -7.08
N VAL A 188 8.99 9.99 -6.90
CA VAL A 188 9.74 8.78 -7.29
C VAL A 188 9.99 8.80 -8.79
N LYS A 189 11.26 8.77 -9.21
CA LYS A 189 11.64 8.68 -10.63
C LYS A 189 11.18 7.38 -11.28
N ARG A 190 11.13 6.29 -10.50
CA ARG A 190 10.65 4.97 -10.90
C ARG A 190 9.21 4.76 -10.40
N ARG A 191 8.24 4.96 -11.30
CA ARG A 191 6.82 4.79 -10.99
C ARG A 191 6.52 3.38 -10.46
N HIS A 192 5.49 3.29 -9.62
CA HIS A 192 4.96 2.04 -9.05
C HIS A 192 5.92 1.28 -8.13
N PHE A 193 7.02 1.90 -7.69
CA PHE A 193 7.98 1.30 -6.75
C PHE A 193 7.28 0.79 -5.49
N ARG A 194 7.64 -0.43 -5.07
CA ARG A 194 7.11 -1.15 -3.90
C ARG A 194 8.23 -1.71 -3.04
N HIS A 195 8.45 -1.06 -1.90
CA HIS A 195 9.44 -1.53 -0.94
C HIS A 195 9.04 -2.89 -0.35
N GLU A 196 7.75 -3.17 -0.17
CA GLU A 196 7.28 -4.43 0.39
C GLU A 196 7.63 -5.64 -0.50
N LEU A 197 7.69 -5.45 -1.82
CA LEU A 197 8.16 -6.48 -2.74
C LEU A 197 9.67 -6.70 -2.59
N ALA A 198 10.45 -5.62 -2.56
CA ALA A 198 11.90 -5.71 -2.35
C ALA A 198 12.26 -6.40 -1.03
N SER A 199 11.56 -6.06 0.07
CA SER A 199 11.71 -6.71 1.37
C SER A 199 11.42 -8.21 1.31
N ALA A 200 10.33 -8.61 0.63
CA ALA A 200 9.95 -10.02 0.53
C ALA A 200 10.95 -10.84 -0.29
N LEU A 201 11.46 -10.28 -1.39
CA LEU A 201 12.48 -10.92 -2.24
C LEU A 201 13.79 -11.09 -1.47
N ALA A 202 14.25 -10.04 -0.79
CA ALA A 202 15.44 -10.11 0.05
C ALA A 202 15.31 -11.20 1.13
N PHE A 203 14.15 -11.28 1.80
CA PHE A 203 13.92 -12.27 2.85
C PHE A 203 13.94 -13.71 2.33
N ILE A 204 13.33 -14.01 1.18
CA ILE A 204 13.37 -15.38 0.62
C ILE A 204 14.74 -15.76 0.07
N GLN A 205 15.58 -14.78 -0.27
CA GLN A 205 16.98 -15.01 -0.68
C GLN A 205 17.89 -15.27 0.52
N ASP A 206 17.63 -14.59 1.65
CA ASP A 206 18.38 -14.74 2.91
C ASP A 206 18.10 -16.08 3.62
N ARG A 207 16.88 -16.62 3.44
CA ARG A 207 16.39 -17.76 4.22
C ARG A 207 16.25 -19.03 3.39
N PRO A 208 16.48 -20.22 4.00
CA PRO A 208 16.24 -21.49 3.32
C PRO A 208 14.78 -21.61 2.92
N ASN A 209 14.52 -22.17 1.74
CA ASN A 209 13.17 -22.35 1.25
C ASN A 209 12.38 -23.28 2.17
N SER A 210 11.33 -22.76 2.79
CA SER A 210 10.44 -23.51 3.68
C SER A 210 9.05 -22.87 3.69
N ARG A 211 8.03 -23.59 4.18
CA ARG A 211 6.68 -23.02 4.34
C ARG A 211 6.69 -21.83 5.30
N GLU A 212 7.50 -21.87 6.34
CA GLU A 212 7.69 -20.75 7.28
C GLU A 212 8.28 -19.53 6.57
N THR A 213 9.37 -19.72 5.82
CA THR A 213 9.99 -18.65 5.02
C THR A 213 8.97 -18.04 4.05
N ASN A 214 8.18 -18.89 3.39
CA ASN A 214 7.13 -18.42 2.47
C ASN A 214 6.03 -17.64 3.20
N ALA A 215 5.63 -18.08 4.39
CA ALA A 215 4.61 -17.40 5.17
C ALA A 215 5.08 -16.02 5.65
N VAL A 216 6.30 -15.92 6.16
CA VAL A 216 6.88 -14.64 6.59
C VAL A 216 7.06 -13.72 5.39
N ALA A 217 7.57 -14.22 4.26
CA ALA A 217 7.66 -13.45 3.02
C ALA A 217 6.31 -12.94 2.54
N TYR A 218 5.26 -13.76 2.63
CA TYR A 218 3.90 -13.36 2.29
C TYR A 218 3.41 -12.23 3.18
N ILE A 219 3.59 -12.33 4.50
CA ILE A 219 3.19 -11.29 5.46
C ILE A 219 3.93 -9.98 5.15
N ILE A 220 5.22 -10.05 4.84
CA ILE A 220 6.03 -8.91 4.39
C ILE A 220 5.45 -8.32 3.09
N ALA A 221 5.26 -9.11 2.04
CA ALA A 221 4.77 -8.58 0.75
C ALA A 221 3.34 -7.99 0.86
N ALA A 222 2.51 -8.57 1.73
CA ALA A 222 1.10 -8.23 1.83
C ALA A 222 0.81 -7.09 2.81
N HIS A 223 1.78 -6.54 3.55
CA HIS A 223 1.48 -5.59 4.64
C HIS A 223 0.81 -4.28 4.18
N HIS A 224 1.01 -3.87 2.92
CA HIS A 224 0.25 -2.76 2.29
C HIS A 224 -1.01 -3.21 1.53
N GLY A 225 -1.28 -4.52 1.47
CA GLY A 225 -2.42 -5.13 0.79
C GLY A 225 -2.30 -5.22 -0.73
N LYS A 226 -1.13 -4.90 -1.30
CA LYS A 226 -0.90 -4.72 -2.74
C LYS A 226 -0.24 -5.92 -3.43
N VAL A 227 0.63 -6.65 -2.73
CA VAL A 227 1.31 -7.85 -3.25
C VAL A 227 0.85 -9.08 -2.47
N ARG A 228 -0.14 -9.80 -3.03
CA ARG A 228 -0.64 -11.08 -2.46
C ARG A 228 -0.30 -12.26 -3.34
N LEU A 229 -1.09 -12.51 -4.40
CA LEU A 229 -0.95 -13.74 -5.21
C LEU A 229 -0.05 -13.62 -6.43
N SER A 230 0.21 -12.41 -6.93
CA SER A 230 0.92 -12.23 -8.20
C SER A 230 1.90 -11.07 -8.17
N ILE A 231 3.14 -11.36 -8.56
CA ILE A 231 4.12 -10.35 -8.96
C ILE A 231 3.99 -10.19 -10.47
N ARG A 232 3.53 -9.02 -10.90
CA ARG A 232 3.35 -8.68 -12.32
C ARG A 232 3.70 -7.22 -12.53
N SER A 233 4.31 -6.93 -13.67
CA SER A 233 4.50 -5.56 -14.14
C SER A 233 3.16 -4.90 -14.45
N LEU A 234 3.12 -3.58 -14.32
CA LEU A 234 1.97 -2.77 -14.72
C LEU A 234 2.11 -2.25 -16.16
N PRO A 235 1.00 -1.96 -16.87
CA PRO A 235 1.04 -1.50 -18.26
C PRO A 235 1.93 -0.26 -18.48
N ASP A 236 1.91 0.67 -17.54
CA ASP A 236 2.64 1.95 -17.60
C ASP A 236 3.98 1.93 -16.83
N GLU A 237 4.45 0.73 -16.47
CA GLU A 237 5.69 0.57 -15.73
C GLU A 237 6.90 0.79 -16.65
N LYS A 238 7.87 1.57 -16.16
CA LYS A 238 9.11 1.83 -16.89
C LYS A 238 9.91 0.53 -16.99
N ARG A 239 10.03 0.02 -18.22
CA ARG A 239 10.88 -1.12 -18.52
C ARG A 239 12.36 -0.75 -18.36
N PRO A 240 13.19 -1.66 -17.85
CA PRO A 240 14.63 -1.49 -17.90
C PRO A 240 15.11 -1.49 -19.36
N LYS A 241 16.32 -0.98 -19.61
CA LYS A 241 16.86 -0.85 -20.99
C LYS A 241 17.31 -2.20 -21.57
N ASP A 242 17.63 -3.13 -20.69
CA ASP A 242 17.99 -4.52 -20.96
C ASP A 242 16.78 -5.45 -20.78
N ASP A 243 16.95 -6.74 -21.07
CA ASP A 243 15.89 -7.75 -21.00
C ASP A 243 15.69 -8.30 -19.57
N LYS A 244 15.96 -7.48 -18.56
CA LYS A 244 15.82 -7.84 -17.15
C LYS A 244 14.35 -8.00 -16.77
N LEU A 245 14.10 -8.90 -15.83
CA LEU A 245 12.80 -9.00 -15.18
C LEU A 245 12.50 -7.70 -14.41
N PHE A 246 11.25 -7.24 -14.46
CA PHE A 246 10.79 -6.07 -13.72
C PHE A 246 9.33 -6.22 -13.30
N ALA A 247 9.00 -5.72 -12.12
CA ALA A 247 7.63 -5.63 -11.62
C ALA A 247 7.55 -4.66 -10.44
N ARG A 248 6.49 -3.83 -10.40
CA ARG A 248 6.21 -2.95 -9.26
C ARG A 248 7.39 -2.02 -8.91
N GLY A 249 8.05 -1.50 -9.94
CA GLY A 249 9.23 -0.65 -9.84
C GLY A 249 10.48 -1.34 -9.28
N ILE A 250 10.46 -2.66 -9.10
CA ILE A 250 11.64 -3.46 -8.78
C ILE A 250 12.16 -4.11 -10.05
N TRP A 251 13.46 -4.02 -10.28
CA TRP A 251 14.18 -4.66 -11.37
C TRP A 251 15.04 -5.79 -10.82
N HIS A 252 15.26 -6.83 -11.62
CA HIS A 252 16.23 -7.88 -11.29
C HIS A 252 17.64 -7.28 -11.16
N ASP A 253 18.39 -7.77 -10.17
CA ASP A 253 19.69 -7.26 -9.73
C ASP A 253 19.67 -5.82 -9.18
N ASP A 254 18.50 -5.26 -8.82
CA ASP A 254 18.48 -4.06 -8.00
C ASP A 254 19.20 -4.35 -6.67
N LEU A 255 20.10 -3.45 -6.26
CA LEU A 255 20.90 -3.62 -5.04
C LEU A 255 20.20 -2.98 -3.84
N LEU A 256 19.97 -3.76 -2.80
CA LEU A 256 19.73 -3.27 -1.45
C LEU A 256 21.06 -3.15 -0.70
N PRO A 257 21.36 -1.99 -0.08
CA PRO A 257 22.55 -1.85 0.74
C PRO A 257 22.44 -2.66 2.03
N ALA A 258 23.56 -2.85 2.72
CA ALA A 258 23.55 -3.37 4.08
C ALA A 258 22.65 -2.50 4.96
N THR A 259 21.72 -3.12 5.68
CA THR A 259 20.64 -2.42 6.38
C THR A 259 20.43 -2.99 7.76
N ALA A 260 20.33 -2.11 8.76
CA ALA A 260 20.02 -2.51 10.13
C ALA A 260 18.53 -2.86 10.24
N LEU A 261 18.24 -4.06 10.78
CA LEU A 261 16.87 -4.55 11.01
C LEU A 261 16.38 -4.26 12.44
N GLY A 262 17.13 -3.45 13.21
CA GLY A 262 16.90 -3.22 14.63
C GLY A 262 17.46 -4.33 15.51
N ALA A 263 17.53 -4.05 16.82
CA ALA A 263 18.13 -4.94 17.83
C ALA A 263 19.54 -5.46 17.47
N GLY A 264 20.36 -4.65 16.79
CA GLY A 264 21.73 -4.99 16.41
C GLY A 264 21.87 -5.99 15.26
N GLN A 265 20.79 -6.34 14.57
CA GLN A 265 20.83 -7.18 13.36
C GLN A 265 21.14 -6.32 12.14
N LEU A 266 22.04 -6.79 11.29
CA LEU A 266 22.46 -6.12 10.05
C LEU A 266 22.41 -7.14 8.91
N THR A 267 21.82 -6.76 7.78
CA THR A 267 21.92 -7.55 6.54
C THR A 267 23.20 -7.20 5.79
N ASP A 268 23.75 -8.16 5.06
CA ASP A 268 24.69 -7.86 3.99
C ASP A 268 23.98 -7.13 2.83
N PRO A 269 24.71 -6.51 1.89
CA PRO A 269 24.11 -6.04 0.64
C PRO A 269 23.50 -7.19 -0.15
N ILE A 270 22.30 -6.99 -0.70
CA ILE A 270 21.53 -8.03 -1.41
C ILE A 270 21.18 -7.54 -2.81
N GLU A 271 21.62 -8.26 -3.83
CA GLU A 271 21.12 -8.11 -5.20
C GLU A 271 19.80 -8.87 -5.34
N LEU A 272 18.72 -8.16 -5.70
CA LEU A 272 17.37 -8.71 -5.71
C LEU A 272 17.13 -9.66 -6.90
N ASP A 273 16.74 -10.89 -6.60
CA ASP A 273 16.33 -11.88 -7.59
C ASP A 273 14.81 -11.84 -7.81
N LEU A 274 14.39 -11.22 -8.92
CA LEU A 274 12.99 -11.20 -9.35
C LEU A 274 12.50 -12.48 -10.07
N SER A 275 13.31 -13.56 -10.16
CA SER A 275 12.90 -14.84 -10.75
C SER A 275 11.58 -15.43 -10.18
N PRO A 276 11.18 -15.23 -8.91
CA PRO A 276 9.90 -15.69 -8.39
C PRO A 276 8.67 -15.11 -9.09
N MET A 277 8.81 -14.06 -9.90
CA MET A 277 7.69 -13.55 -10.71
C MET A 277 7.28 -14.51 -11.85
N ARG A 278 8.18 -15.40 -12.28
CA ARG A 278 7.91 -16.37 -13.34
C ARG A 278 6.94 -17.43 -12.85
N LEU A 279 6.22 -18.06 -13.78
CA LEU A 279 5.37 -19.21 -13.47
C LEU A 279 6.22 -20.48 -13.42
N GLY A 280 5.85 -21.40 -12.53
CA GLY A 280 6.49 -22.71 -12.38
C GLY A 280 7.02 -22.97 -10.97
N PRO A 281 7.86 -24.03 -10.81
CA PRO A 281 8.46 -24.37 -9.54
C PRO A 281 9.29 -23.21 -8.96
N GLY A 282 9.12 -22.94 -7.67
CA GLY A 282 9.78 -21.84 -6.95
C GLY A 282 9.12 -20.47 -7.13
N SER A 283 8.06 -20.38 -7.93
CA SER A 283 7.34 -19.12 -8.19
C SER A 283 6.66 -18.57 -6.94
N TRP A 284 6.46 -17.25 -6.93
CA TRP A 284 5.67 -16.56 -5.91
C TRP A 284 4.24 -17.10 -5.85
N LEU A 285 3.65 -17.40 -7.02
CA LEU A 285 2.31 -17.94 -7.09
C LEU A 285 2.22 -19.32 -6.41
N GLU A 286 3.15 -20.23 -6.72
CA GLU A 286 3.20 -21.55 -6.08
C GLU A 286 3.33 -21.42 -4.55
N ARG A 287 4.26 -20.59 -4.07
CA ARG A 287 4.45 -20.31 -2.64
C ARG A 287 3.15 -19.83 -1.98
N CYS A 288 2.45 -18.88 -2.61
CA CYS A 288 1.21 -18.34 -2.06
C CYS A 288 0.05 -19.34 -2.08
N LEU A 289 -0.03 -20.18 -3.11
CA LEU A 289 -1.05 -21.23 -3.20
C LEU A 289 -0.84 -22.30 -2.13
N ASP A 290 0.41 -22.73 -1.87
CA ASP A 290 0.74 -23.64 -0.77
C ASP A 290 0.27 -23.10 0.58
N LEU A 291 0.51 -21.81 0.86
CA LEU A 291 0.05 -21.17 2.10
C LEU A 291 -1.47 -21.06 2.20
N ARG A 292 -2.14 -20.73 1.09
CA ARG A 292 -3.61 -20.62 1.02
C ARG A 292 -4.28 -21.97 1.26
N ASP A 293 -3.68 -23.04 0.73
CA ASP A 293 -4.26 -24.39 0.77
C ASP A 293 -3.84 -25.17 2.02
N ALA A 294 -2.82 -24.70 2.75
CA ALA A 294 -2.38 -25.26 4.02
C ALA A 294 -3.47 -25.16 5.10
N THR A 295 -3.86 -26.31 5.68
CA THR A 295 -4.92 -26.42 6.70
C THR A 295 -4.68 -25.58 7.96
N GLU A 296 -3.41 -25.41 8.33
CA GLU A 296 -2.96 -24.64 9.49
C GLU A 296 -2.93 -23.13 9.24
N LEU A 297 -3.03 -22.69 7.98
CA LEU A 297 -3.06 -21.28 7.60
C LEU A 297 -4.40 -20.94 6.98
N GLY A 298 -4.58 -21.21 5.69
CA GLY A 298 -5.78 -20.84 4.97
C GLY A 298 -5.89 -19.32 4.77
N PRO A 299 -6.86 -18.87 3.96
CA PRO A 299 -7.02 -17.45 3.64
C PRO A 299 -7.31 -16.59 4.88
N PHE A 300 -8.02 -17.11 5.88
CA PHE A 300 -8.41 -16.35 7.06
C PHE A 300 -7.24 -16.08 8.01
N ARG A 301 -6.37 -17.07 8.28
CA ARG A 301 -5.21 -16.81 9.13
C ARG A 301 -4.17 -15.96 8.42
N LEU A 302 -3.97 -16.16 7.11
CA LEU A 302 -3.10 -15.27 6.33
C LEU A 302 -3.57 -13.81 6.41
N ALA A 303 -4.87 -13.56 6.20
CA ALA A 303 -5.45 -12.22 6.33
C ALA A 303 -5.33 -11.66 7.76
N PHE A 304 -5.49 -12.51 8.78
CA PHE A 304 -5.30 -12.12 10.17
C PHE A 304 -3.86 -11.69 10.46
N LEU A 305 -2.87 -12.50 10.07
CA LEU A 305 -1.45 -12.19 10.28
C LEU A 305 -1.02 -10.93 9.50
N GLU A 306 -1.46 -10.78 8.24
CA GLU A 306 -1.29 -9.56 7.45
C GLU A 306 -1.84 -8.34 8.22
N SER A 307 -3.06 -8.44 8.75
CA SER A 307 -3.73 -7.35 9.46
C SER A 307 -3.01 -6.96 10.74
N VAL A 308 -2.44 -7.94 11.47
CA VAL A 308 -1.68 -7.68 12.71
C VAL A 308 -0.40 -6.91 12.41
N LEU A 309 0.39 -7.33 11.41
CA LEU A 309 1.58 -6.59 11.02
C LEU A 309 1.22 -5.19 10.52
N ARG A 310 0.22 -5.09 9.63
CA ARG A 310 -0.25 -3.80 9.11
C ARG A 310 -0.63 -2.87 10.26
N LEU A 311 -1.41 -3.35 11.24
CA LEU A 311 -1.84 -2.55 12.40
C LEU A 311 -0.66 -2.12 13.28
N ALA A 312 0.34 -2.98 13.49
CA ALA A 312 1.55 -2.64 14.24
C ALA A 312 2.29 -1.47 13.58
N ASP A 313 2.48 -1.52 12.26
CA ASP A 313 3.09 -0.44 11.47
C ASP A 313 2.29 0.87 11.57
N GLN A 314 0.96 0.83 11.42
CA GLN A 314 0.17 2.06 11.52
C GLN A 314 0.24 2.69 12.92
N ARG A 315 0.26 1.86 13.98
CA ARG A 315 0.39 2.35 15.35
C ARG A 315 1.75 2.95 15.64
N ALA A 316 2.82 2.35 15.11
CA ALA A 316 4.17 2.89 15.23
C ALA A 316 4.26 4.25 14.54
N SER A 317 3.80 4.32 13.29
CA SER A 317 3.74 5.55 12.50
C SER A 317 2.91 6.66 13.16
N ALA A 318 1.79 6.30 13.81
CA ALA A 318 0.95 7.26 14.52
C ALA A 318 1.61 7.82 15.79
N LEU A 319 2.44 7.04 16.50
CA LEU A 319 3.19 7.52 17.66
C LEU A 319 4.35 8.43 17.22
N GLU A 320 5.07 8.05 16.18
CA GLU A 320 6.16 8.86 15.60
C GLU A 320 5.66 10.25 15.16
N GLN A 321 4.41 10.34 14.70
CA GLN A 321 3.75 11.61 14.38
C GLN A 321 3.41 12.48 15.60
N GLN A 322 3.19 11.86 16.76
CA GLN A 322 2.78 12.54 17.99
C GLN A 322 3.97 13.02 18.80
N GLU A 323 5.11 12.31 18.73
CA GLU A 323 6.36 12.65 19.41
C GLU A 323 7.12 13.82 18.76
N LYS A 324 6.40 14.76 18.12
CA LYS A 324 6.98 15.98 17.54
C LYS A 324 7.77 16.74 18.62
N PRO A 325 9.05 17.03 18.42
CA PRO A 325 9.83 17.87 19.33
C PRO A 325 9.33 19.32 19.37
#